data_AF-A0AAW8CWA4-F1
#
_entry.id   AF-A0AAW8CWA4-F1
#
_cell.length_a   1.000
_cell.length_b   1.000
_cell.length_c   1.000
_cell.angle_alpha   90.00
_cell.angle_beta   90.00
_cell.angle_gamma   90.00
#
_symmetry.space_group_name_H-M   'P 1'
#
loop_
_entity.id
_entity.type
_entity.pdbx_description
1 polymer ?
#
loop_
_entity_poly.entity_id
_entity_poly.type
_entity_poly.pdbx_seq_one_letter_code
_entity_poly.pdbx_strand_id
1 'polypeptide(L)'
;MTPRDSIAIATAALKWAAAHERRRAATAEKRRADAAHRDLSVWSPDYWPTARRQSAADEAVSIARRRERKAVSALVKVCEEVRGSLLDADIADPASSTSRAPVLELSASFQQEA
;
A
#
# COMPACT_ATOMS: atom_id res chain seq x y z
N MET A 1 12.34 -11.18 2.90
CA MET A 1 10.93 -10.71 2.83
C MET A 1 10.04 -11.85 3.30
N THR A 2 9.17 -11.61 4.30
CA THR A 2 8.33 -12.68 4.86
C THR A 2 7.02 -12.84 4.04
N PRO A 3 6.34 -14.00 4.14
CA PRO A 3 5.00 -14.17 3.56
C PRO A 3 4.01 -13.10 4.06
N ARG A 4 4.12 -12.69 5.34
CA ARG A 4 3.27 -11.67 5.94
C ARG A 4 3.45 -10.29 5.27
N ASP A 5 4.68 -9.91 4.96
CA ASP A 5 5.01 -8.65 4.26
C ASP A 5 4.40 -8.62 2.85
N SER A 6 4.53 -9.75 2.13
CA SER A 6 3.96 -9.86 0.78
C SER A 6 2.44 -9.72 0.77
N ILE A 7 1.75 -10.31 1.77
CA ILE A 7 0.30 -10.18 1.96
C ILE A 7 -0.08 -8.74 2.31
N ALA A 8 0.69 -8.07 3.15
CA ALA A 8 0.45 -6.67 3.53
C ALA A 8 0.55 -5.74 2.32
N ILE A 9 1.60 -5.87 1.51
CA ILE A 9 1.79 -5.11 0.28
C ILE A 9 0.65 -5.39 -0.70
N ALA A 10 0.33 -6.66 -0.96
CA ALA A 10 -0.75 -7.04 -1.87
C ALA A 10 -2.11 -6.47 -1.42
N THR A 11 -2.40 -6.54 -0.13
CA THR A 11 -3.64 -5.98 0.45
C THR A 11 -3.70 -4.47 0.29
N ALA A 12 -2.60 -3.76 0.54
CA ALA A 12 -2.53 -2.32 0.36
C ALA A 12 -2.66 -1.92 -1.12
N ALA A 13 -2.04 -2.68 -2.03
CA ALA A 13 -2.15 -2.48 -3.47
C ALA A 13 -3.59 -2.69 -3.97
N LEU A 14 -4.29 -3.73 -3.49
CA LEU A 14 -5.70 -3.97 -3.82
C LEU A 14 -6.60 -2.83 -3.31
N LYS A 15 -6.35 -2.32 -2.10
CA LYS A 15 -7.09 -1.17 -1.55
C LYS A 15 -6.87 0.09 -2.41
N TRP A 16 -5.63 0.33 -2.84
CA TRP A 16 -5.32 1.42 -3.77
C TRP A 16 -6.03 1.23 -5.12
N ALA A 17 -5.93 0.06 -5.75
CA ALA A 17 -6.56 -0.23 -7.03
C ALA A 17 -8.08 0.00 -6.98
N ALA A 18 -8.74 -0.47 -5.91
CA ALA A 18 -10.16 -0.23 -5.71
C ALA A 18 -10.49 1.26 -5.49
N ALA A 19 -9.62 2.03 -4.84
CA ALA A 19 -9.80 3.48 -4.68
C ALA A 19 -9.58 4.24 -6.01
N HIS A 20 -8.59 3.82 -6.79
CA HIS A 20 -8.28 4.34 -8.12
C HIS A 20 -9.46 4.15 -9.08
N GLU A 21 -10.04 2.95 -9.10
CA GLU A 21 -11.19 2.65 -9.96
C GLU A 21 -12.40 3.52 -9.60
N ARG A 22 -12.70 3.70 -8.31
CA ARG A 22 -13.76 4.62 -7.85
C ARG A 22 -13.50 6.05 -8.31
N ARG A 23 -12.24 6.52 -8.31
CA ARG A 23 -11.90 7.85 -8.84
C ARG A 23 -12.15 7.92 -10.35
N ARG A 24 -11.80 6.89 -11.10
CA ARG A 24 -12.07 6.84 -12.56
C ARG A 24 -13.57 6.89 -12.83
N ALA A 25 -14.37 6.09 -12.13
CA ALA A 25 -15.82 6.09 -12.23
C ALA A 25 -16.42 7.47 -11.89
N ALA A 26 -16.00 8.09 -10.77
CA ALA A 26 -16.45 9.43 -10.39
C ALA A 26 -16.06 10.50 -11.44
N THR A 27 -14.86 10.39 -12.02
CA THR A 27 -14.41 11.31 -13.08
C THR A 27 -15.25 11.13 -14.35
N ALA A 28 -15.61 9.89 -14.70
CA ALA A 28 -16.48 9.60 -15.83
C ALA A 28 -17.91 10.14 -15.60
N GLU A 29 -18.44 10.02 -14.38
CA GLU A 29 -19.73 10.63 -14.00
C GLU A 29 -19.67 12.15 -14.11
N LYS A 30 -18.61 12.79 -13.58
CA LYS A 30 -18.42 14.23 -13.72
C LYS A 30 -18.44 14.66 -15.18
N ARG A 31 -17.69 13.99 -16.06
CA ARG A 31 -17.70 14.30 -17.49
C ARG A 31 -19.10 14.21 -18.11
N ARG A 32 -19.90 13.22 -17.70
CA ARG A 32 -21.29 13.07 -18.15
C ARG A 32 -22.18 14.19 -17.60
N ALA A 33 -22.01 14.58 -16.34
CA ALA A 33 -22.75 15.71 -15.75
C ALA A 33 -22.37 17.05 -16.38
N ASP A 34 -21.08 17.30 -16.61
CA ASP A 34 -20.56 18.49 -17.28
C ASP A 34 -21.12 18.59 -18.71
N ALA A 35 -21.14 17.47 -19.45
CA ALA A 35 -21.69 17.42 -20.81
C ALA A 35 -23.20 17.69 -20.83
N ALA A 36 -23.95 17.13 -19.87
CA ALA A 36 -25.39 17.36 -19.76
C ALA A 36 -25.72 18.82 -19.40
N HIS A 37 -24.82 19.52 -18.68
CA HIS A 37 -25.05 20.89 -18.25
C HIS A 37 -24.57 21.95 -19.27
N ARG A 38 -23.56 21.64 -20.08
CA ARG A 38 -22.86 22.60 -20.96
C ARG A 38 -23.78 23.43 -21.86
N ASP A 39 -24.83 22.82 -22.41
CA ASP A 39 -25.69 23.44 -23.41
C ASP A 39 -27.06 23.87 -22.83
N LEU A 40 -27.22 23.82 -21.50
CA LEU A 40 -28.46 24.22 -20.86
C LEU A 40 -28.48 25.72 -20.57
N SER A 41 -29.48 26.40 -21.12
CA SER A 41 -29.81 27.77 -20.75
C SER A 41 -30.32 27.82 -19.30
N VAL A 42 -30.04 28.91 -18.58
CA VAL A 42 -30.54 29.15 -17.20
C VAL A 42 -32.07 29.10 -17.13
N TRP A 43 -32.74 29.43 -18.24
CA TRP A 43 -34.19 29.40 -18.37
C TRP A 43 -34.75 28.00 -18.66
N SER A 44 -33.89 27.01 -18.92
CA SER A 44 -34.29 25.63 -19.10
C SER A 44 -34.78 25.04 -17.78
N PRO A 45 -35.92 24.33 -17.75
CA PRO A 45 -36.39 23.63 -16.55
C PRO A 45 -35.36 22.61 -16.02
N ASP A 46 -34.49 22.10 -16.90
CA ASP A 46 -33.45 21.12 -16.56
C ASP A 46 -32.15 21.76 -16.03
N TYR A 47 -32.03 23.09 -16.04
CA TYR A 47 -30.81 23.79 -15.63
C TYR A 47 -30.44 23.50 -14.16
N TRP A 48 -31.36 23.74 -13.23
CA TRP A 48 -31.08 23.57 -11.81
C TRP A 48 -30.84 22.10 -11.39
N PRO A 49 -31.62 21.12 -11.89
CA PRO A 49 -31.33 19.71 -11.65
C PRO A 49 -29.94 19.29 -12.14
N THR A 50 -29.54 19.70 -13.34
CA THR A 50 -28.23 19.34 -13.90
C THR A 50 -27.08 20.05 -13.20
N ALA A 51 -27.25 21.32 -12.82
CA ALA A 51 -26.28 22.06 -12.01
C ALA A 51 -26.03 21.37 -10.65
N ARG A 52 -27.09 20.90 -9.98
CA ARG A 52 -26.96 20.13 -8.72
C ARG A 52 -26.21 18.81 -8.94
N ARG A 53 -26.53 18.09 -10.02
CA ARG A 53 -25.82 16.84 -10.38
C ARG A 53 -24.34 17.11 -10.66
N GLN A 54 -24.01 18.20 -11.35
CA GLN A 54 -22.64 18.60 -11.61
C GLN A 54 -21.89 18.87 -10.31
N SER A 55 -22.46 19.68 -9.41
CA SER A 55 -21.89 19.96 -8.09
C SER A 55 -21.67 18.69 -7.26
N ALA A 56 -22.64 17.75 -7.27
CA ALA A 56 -22.51 16.47 -6.56
C ALA A 56 -21.41 15.59 -7.17
N ALA A 57 -21.27 15.59 -8.50
CA ALA A 57 -20.20 14.87 -9.19
C ALA A 57 -18.81 15.46 -8.89
N ASP A 58 -18.70 16.78 -8.76
CA ASP A 58 -17.48 17.46 -8.33
C ASP A 58 -17.06 17.05 -6.91
N GLU A 59 -18.02 17.05 -5.98
CA GLU A 59 -17.78 16.60 -4.61
C GLU A 59 -17.35 15.13 -4.58
N ALA A 60 -18.03 14.26 -5.35
CA ALA A 60 -17.68 12.85 -5.46
C ALA A 60 -16.25 12.63 -5.97
N VAL A 61 -15.81 13.39 -6.98
CA VAL A 61 -14.42 13.35 -7.48
C VAL A 61 -13.44 13.81 -6.41
N SER A 62 -13.76 14.87 -5.67
CA SER A 62 -12.92 15.37 -4.57
C SER A 62 -12.74 14.32 -3.48
N ILE A 63 -13.83 13.69 -3.04
CA ILE A 63 -13.82 12.62 -2.03
C ILE A 63 -13.03 11.41 -2.55
N ALA A 64 -13.26 10.99 -3.80
CA ALA A 64 -12.56 9.86 -4.39
C ALA A 64 -11.04 10.11 -4.48
N ARG A 65 -10.62 11.32 -4.88
CA ARG A 65 -9.19 11.72 -4.87
C ARG A 65 -8.59 11.68 -3.47
N ARG A 66 -9.29 12.18 -2.45
CA ARG A 66 -8.82 12.11 -1.05
C ARG A 66 -8.63 10.67 -0.59
N ARG A 67 -9.57 9.78 -0.92
CA ARG A 67 -9.50 8.34 -0.58
C ARG A 67 -8.36 7.63 -1.32
N GLU A 68 -8.19 7.90 -2.61
CA GLU A 68 -7.07 7.37 -3.39
C GLU A 68 -5.73 7.80 -2.82
N ARG A 69 -5.54 9.10 -2.52
CA ARG A 69 -4.31 9.60 -1.88
C ARG A 69 -4.02 8.90 -0.55
N LYS A 70 -5.02 8.75 0.32
CA LYS A 70 -4.87 8.01 1.59
C LYS A 70 -4.45 6.56 1.34
N ALA A 71 -5.00 5.89 0.33
CA ALA A 71 -4.64 4.53 -0.02
C ALA A 71 -3.21 4.43 -0.58
N VAL A 72 -2.79 5.38 -1.42
CA VAL A 72 -1.39 5.49 -1.90
C VAL A 72 -0.44 5.69 -0.73
N SER A 73 -0.72 6.64 0.17
CA SER A 73 0.13 6.88 1.34
C SER A 73 0.26 5.65 2.23
N ALA A 74 -0.85 4.91 2.43
CA ALA A 74 -0.81 3.65 3.18
C ALA A 74 0.03 2.58 2.46
N LEU A 75 -0.08 2.45 1.15
CA LEU A 75 0.75 1.53 0.36
C LEU A 75 2.23 1.89 0.45
N VAL A 76 2.57 3.17 0.26
CA VAL A 76 3.95 3.65 0.38
C VAL A 76 4.51 3.33 1.77
N LYS A 77 3.74 3.60 2.83
CA LYS A 77 4.15 3.30 4.20
C LYS A 77 4.45 1.81 4.40
N VAL A 78 3.59 0.92 3.92
CA VAL A 78 3.83 -0.54 4.00
C VAL A 78 5.09 -0.93 3.23
N CYS A 79 5.31 -0.39 2.03
CA CYS A 79 6.53 -0.64 1.27
C CYS A 79 7.79 -0.14 2.00
N GLU A 80 7.71 1.01 2.66
CA GLU A 80 8.80 1.58 3.46
C GLU A 80 9.11 0.73 4.71
N GLU A 81 8.08 0.28 5.43
CA GLU A 81 8.22 -0.61 6.58
C GLU A 81 8.90 -1.94 6.19
N VAL A 82 8.47 -2.54 5.07
CA VAL A 82 9.08 -3.78 4.56
C VAL A 82 10.53 -3.54 4.13
N ARG A 83 10.82 -2.41 3.47
CA ARG A 83 12.19 -2.05 3.10
C ARG A 83 13.08 -1.85 4.34
N GLY A 84 12.57 -1.17 5.38
CA GLY A 84 13.30 -0.99 6.64
C GLY A 84 13.62 -2.33 7.30
N SER A 85 12.63 -3.22 7.41
CA SER A 85 12.82 -4.57 7.95
C SER A 85 13.86 -5.39 7.17
N LEU A 86 13.94 -5.23 5.85
CA LEU A 86 14.96 -5.91 5.04
C LEU A 86 16.36 -5.36 5.34
N LEU A 87 16.51 -4.04 5.42
CA LEU A 87 17.79 -3.40 5.73
C LEU A 87 18.28 -3.71 7.15
N ASP A 88 17.38 -3.75 8.14
CA ASP A 88 17.72 -4.10 9.51
C ASP A 88 18.13 -5.59 9.64
N ALA A 89 17.50 -6.48 8.87
CA ALA A 89 17.88 -7.89 8.81
C ALA A 89 19.25 -8.09 8.16
N ASP A 90 19.59 -7.34 7.12
CA ASP A 90 20.90 -7.40 6.45
C ASP A 90 22.04 -6.88 7.35
N ILE A 91 21.76 -5.95 8.28
CA ILE A 91 22.76 -5.44 9.24
C ILE A 91 22.96 -6.40 10.43
N ALA A 92 21.93 -7.16 10.79
CA ALA A 92 21.98 -8.10 11.92
C ALA A 92 22.81 -9.37 11.65
N ASP A 93 23.15 -9.68 10.40
CA ASP A 93 23.93 -10.88 10.05
C ASP A 93 25.26 -10.60 9.33
N PRO A 94 26.31 -10.27 10.11
CA PRO A 94 27.65 -10.69 9.68
C PRO A 94 28.45 -11.52 10.70
N ALA A 95 27.91 -11.92 11.86
CA ALA A 95 28.75 -12.53 12.91
C ALA A 95 28.10 -13.55 13.87
N SER A 96 26.87 -14.00 13.67
CA SER A 96 26.23 -14.94 14.62
C SER A 96 26.47 -16.43 14.31
N SER A 97 27.16 -16.77 13.23
CA SER A 97 27.61 -18.15 12.92
C SER A 97 29.00 -18.50 13.44
N THR A 98 29.41 -17.95 14.59
CA THR A 98 30.47 -18.60 15.39
C THR A 98 29.80 -19.39 16.50
N SER A 99 29.06 -20.44 16.10
CA SER A 99 28.73 -21.53 17.01
C SER A 99 30.05 -22.20 17.39
N ARG A 100 30.65 -21.70 18.47
CA ARG A 100 31.76 -22.30 19.17
C ARG A 100 31.24 -23.63 19.69
N ALA A 101 31.44 -24.69 18.92
CA ALA A 101 31.23 -26.05 19.38
C ALA A 101 31.94 -26.20 20.74
N PRO A 102 31.28 -26.73 21.78
CA PRO A 102 31.99 -27.08 22.99
C PRO A 102 32.95 -28.22 22.64
N VAL A 103 34.26 -27.92 22.65
CA VAL A 103 35.30 -28.94 22.63
C VAL A 103 35.23 -29.64 23.98
N LEU A 104 34.38 -30.67 24.05
CA LEU A 104 34.38 -31.64 25.13
C LEU A 104 35.56 -32.58 24.90
N GLU A 105 36.57 -32.38 25.75
CA GLU A 105 37.61 -33.28 26.28
C GLU A 105 37.87 -34.63 25.62
N LEU A 106 39.16 -35.00 25.59
CA LEU A 106 39.62 -36.25 26.20
C LEU A 106 41.11 -36.15 26.55
N SER A 107 41.38 -35.81 27.81
CA SER A 107 42.65 -36.11 28.46
C SER A 107 42.74 -37.63 28.64
N ALA A 108 43.67 -38.27 27.95
CA ALA A 108 44.06 -39.65 28.24
C ALA A 108 45.56 -39.69 28.51
N SER A 109 45.93 -39.28 29.72
CA SER A 109 47.16 -39.74 30.36
C SER A 109 46.85 -41.12 30.96
N PHE A 110 47.33 -42.21 30.38
CA PHE A 110 47.57 -43.43 31.15
C PHE A 110 48.71 -44.25 30.54
N GLN A 111 49.57 -44.71 31.44
CA GLN A 111 50.87 -45.30 31.20
C GLN A 111 50.79 -46.68 30.54
N GLN A 112 51.86 -47.06 29.85
CA GLN A 112 52.14 -48.46 29.56
C GLN A 112 53.57 -48.78 30.00
N GLU A 113 53.66 -49.39 31.20
CA GLU A 113 54.79 -50.23 31.61
C GLU A 113 54.52 -51.66 31.13
N ALA A 114 55.51 -52.26 30.46
CA ALA A 114 56.06 -53.60 30.73
C ALA A 114 57.23 -53.85 29.78
#